data_AF-A0A101XCS8-F1
#
_entry.id   AF-A0A101XCS8-F1
#
_cell.length_a   1.000
_cell.length_b   1.000
_cell.length_c   1.000
_cell.angle_alpha   90.00
_cell.angle_beta   90.00
_cell.angle_gamma   90.00
#
_symmetry.space_group_name_H-M   'P 1'
#
loop_
_entity.id
_entity.type
_entity.pdbx_description
1 polymer ?
#
loop_
_entity_poly.entity_id
_entity_poly.type
_entity_poly.pdbx_seq_one_letter_code
_entity_poly.pdbx_strand_id
1 'polypeptide(L)'
;MGSEDLKRQAIRAHIVGLITRLENWVKDQRKFMDELQKYGDYITSQDRLSLLLSAQAMLYYIERTLKDFESWLNNPMITSIMPEDMLKELEERLRDIAIEFVKLDIDHTSKYVDILKKMESENEIPDILKLYIEQRGVVQQRGQQGEQGEVPRFM
;
A
#
# COMPACT_ATOMS: atom_id res chain seq x y z
N MET A 1 -35.74 -24.33 -29.37
CA MET A 1 -34.30 -23.98 -29.24
C MET A 1 -33.55 -25.20 -28.74
N GLY A 2 -32.40 -25.52 -29.32
CA GLY A 2 -31.60 -26.67 -28.89
C GLY A 2 -30.87 -26.43 -27.57
N SER A 3 -30.51 -27.50 -26.85
CA SER A 3 -29.74 -27.42 -25.59
C SER A 3 -28.41 -26.65 -25.75
N GLU A 4 -27.75 -26.79 -26.91
CA GLU A 4 -26.50 -26.08 -27.22
C GLU A 4 -26.69 -24.57 -27.42
N ASP A 5 -27.83 -24.13 -27.99
CA ASP A 5 -28.12 -22.70 -28.15
C ASP A 5 -28.31 -22.02 -26.79
N LEU A 6 -28.99 -22.70 -25.86
CA LEU A 6 -29.21 -22.21 -24.50
C LEU A 6 -27.88 -22.06 -23.74
N LYS A 7 -26.95 -23.02 -23.86
CA LYS A 7 -25.61 -22.92 -23.25
C LYS A 7 -24.83 -21.74 -23.82
N ARG A 8 -24.82 -21.56 -25.15
CA ARG A 8 -24.14 -20.43 -25.81
C ARG A 8 -24.71 -19.09 -25.36
N GLN A 9 -26.03 -19.01 -25.22
CA GLN A 9 -26.70 -17.80 -24.72
C GLN A 9 -26.30 -17.50 -23.27
N ALA A 10 -26.25 -18.51 -22.40
CA ALA A 10 -25.83 -18.35 -21.01
C ALA A 10 -24.37 -17.87 -20.90
N ILE A 11 -23.44 -18.44 -21.69
CA ILE A 11 -22.04 -18.02 -21.73
C ILE A 11 -21.92 -16.56 -22.19
N ARG A 12 -22.64 -16.17 -23.25
CA ARG A 12 -22.64 -14.77 -23.72
C ARG A 12 -23.18 -13.81 -22.66
N ALA A 13 -24.28 -14.16 -22.00
CA ALA A 13 -24.83 -13.35 -20.93
C ALA A 13 -23.83 -13.18 -19.77
N HIS A 14 -23.10 -14.24 -19.42
CA HIS A 14 -22.04 -14.19 -18.42
C HIS A 14 -20.90 -13.24 -18.83
N ILE A 15 -20.41 -13.34 -20.07
CA ILE A 15 -19.36 -12.46 -20.62
C ILE A 15 -19.81 -11.00 -20.58
N VAL A 16 -21.02 -10.69 -21.06
CA VAL A 16 -21.57 -9.32 -21.02
C VAL A 16 -21.63 -8.80 -19.59
N GLY A 17 -22.12 -9.61 -18.65
CA GLY A 17 -22.15 -9.24 -17.23
C GLY A 17 -20.75 -8.99 -16.65
N LEU A 18 -19.74 -9.78 -17.05
CA LEU A 18 -18.35 -9.56 -16.65
C LEU A 18 -17.80 -8.25 -17.21
N ILE A 19 -18.02 -7.96 -18.49
CA ILE A 19 -17.62 -6.70 -19.15
C ILE A 19 -18.20 -5.51 -18.38
N THR A 20 -19.51 -5.48 -18.14
CA THR A 20 -20.15 -4.37 -17.42
C THR A 20 -19.60 -4.17 -16.01
N ARG A 21 -19.31 -5.25 -15.28
CA ARG A 21 -18.69 -5.14 -13.94
C ARG A 21 -17.28 -4.55 -14.02
N LEU A 22 -16.46 -4.99 -14.96
CA LEU A 22 -15.09 -4.49 -15.13
C LEU A 22 -15.08 -3.03 -15.61
N GLU A 23 -15.97 -2.64 -16.52
CA GLU A 23 -16.11 -1.24 -16.96
C GLU A 23 -16.51 -0.31 -15.82
N ASN A 24 -17.46 -0.74 -14.99
CA ASN A 24 -17.86 0.01 -13.80
C ASN A 24 -16.70 0.13 -12.81
N TRP A 25 -15.96 -0.95 -12.58
CA TRP A 25 -14.80 -0.91 -11.71
C TRP A 25 -13.73 0.07 -12.23
N VAL A 26 -13.40 0.04 -13.53
CA VAL A 26 -12.48 1.01 -14.13
C VAL A 26 -12.97 2.44 -13.95
N LYS A 27 -14.27 2.69 -14.12
CA LYS A 27 -14.87 4.02 -13.88
C LYS A 27 -14.72 4.47 -12.43
N ASP A 28 -14.94 3.57 -11.47
CA ASP A 28 -14.81 3.86 -10.05
C ASP A 28 -13.34 4.15 -9.67
N GLN A 29 -12.38 3.40 -10.22
CA GLN A 29 -10.94 3.65 -10.01
C GLN A 29 -10.52 5.01 -10.59
N ARG A 30 -11.04 5.40 -11.77
CA ARG A 30 -10.77 6.72 -12.36
C ARG A 30 -11.31 7.85 -11.49
N LYS A 31 -12.54 7.71 -11.00
CA LYS A 31 -13.13 8.71 -10.09
C LYS A 31 -12.30 8.84 -8.82
N PHE A 32 -11.87 7.73 -8.25
CA PHE A 32 -11.02 7.71 -7.06
C PHE A 32 -9.65 8.36 -7.32
N MET A 33 -9.04 8.11 -8.48
CA MET A 33 -7.80 8.79 -8.88
C MET A 33 -7.97 10.31 -8.97
N ASP A 34 -9.06 10.80 -9.56
CA ASP A 34 -9.35 12.24 -9.65
C ASP A 34 -9.52 12.88 -8.26
N GLU A 35 -10.09 12.15 -7.29
CA GLU A 35 -10.22 12.59 -5.90
C GLU A 35 -8.84 12.69 -5.22
N LEU A 36 -7.96 11.71 -5.41
CA LEU A 36 -6.59 11.73 -4.87
C LEU A 36 -5.75 12.88 -5.45
N GLN A 37 -5.88 13.15 -6.75
CA GLN A 37 -5.13 14.23 -7.41
C GLN A 37 -5.51 15.61 -6.86
N LYS A 38 -6.81 15.88 -6.70
CA LYS A 38 -7.30 17.15 -6.12
C LYS A 38 -6.78 17.39 -4.69
N TYR A 39 -6.58 16.30 -3.93
CA TYR A 39 -6.04 16.39 -2.58
C TYR A 39 -4.55 16.74 -2.57
N GLY A 40 -3.79 16.31 -3.60
CA GLY A 40 -2.36 16.60 -3.75
C GLY A 40 -2.04 18.10 -3.79
N ASP A 41 -2.87 18.91 -4.46
CA ASP A 41 -2.66 20.35 -4.54
C ASP A 41 -2.96 21.08 -3.22
N TYR A 42 -3.86 20.53 -2.40
CA TYR A 42 -4.25 21.10 -1.13
C TYR A 42 -3.17 20.90 -0.04
N ILE A 43 -2.57 19.71 -0.01
CA ILE A 43 -1.75 19.26 1.12
C ILE A 43 -0.39 19.98 1.23
N THR A 44 0.13 20.53 0.13
CA THR A 44 1.44 21.20 0.08
C THR A 44 1.54 22.48 0.92
N SER A 45 0.40 23.01 1.37
CA SER A 45 0.29 24.24 2.18
C SER A 45 -0.10 23.99 3.64
N GLN A 46 -0.25 22.73 4.05
CA GLN A 46 -0.80 22.37 5.35
C GLN A 46 0.28 22.21 6.44
N ASP A 47 -0.15 22.19 7.70
CA ASP A 47 0.76 22.00 8.83
C ASP A 47 1.29 20.56 8.94
N ARG A 48 2.28 20.38 9.83
CA ARG A 48 2.97 19.09 10.04
C ARG A 48 2.01 17.93 10.37
N LEU A 49 0.97 18.16 11.19
CA LEU A 49 0.03 17.11 11.56
C LEU A 49 -0.80 16.69 10.35
N SER A 50 -1.28 17.65 9.57
CA SER A 50 -2.01 17.36 8.32
C SER A 50 -1.14 16.58 7.32
N LEU A 51 0.13 16.96 7.14
CA LEU A 51 1.07 16.23 6.28
C LEU A 51 1.24 14.77 6.73
N LEU A 52 1.38 14.53 8.03
CA LEU A 52 1.51 13.19 8.60
C LEU A 52 0.25 12.34 8.36
N LEU A 53 -0.93 12.89 8.69
CA LEU A 53 -2.21 12.18 8.50
C LEU A 53 -2.47 11.89 7.02
N SER A 54 -2.09 12.80 6.13
CA SER A 54 -2.15 12.60 4.68
C SER A 54 -1.27 11.42 4.24
N ALA A 55 0.00 11.38 4.67
CA ALA A 55 0.90 10.29 4.33
C ALA A 55 0.35 8.93 4.80
N GLN A 56 -0.22 8.87 6.00
CA GLN A 56 -0.89 7.67 6.52
C GLN A 56 -2.12 7.29 5.68
N ALA A 57 -2.93 8.26 5.26
CA ALA A 57 -4.07 8.01 4.39
C ALA A 57 -3.63 7.48 3.01
N MET A 58 -2.52 7.98 2.45
CA MET A 58 -2.00 7.48 1.18
C MET A 58 -1.58 6.01 1.27
N LEU A 59 -0.94 5.59 2.38
CA LEU A 59 -0.63 4.17 2.62
C LEU A 59 -1.91 3.31 2.65
N TYR A 60 -2.95 3.77 3.34
CA TYR A 60 -4.24 3.08 3.36
C TYR A 60 -4.85 2.95 1.95
N TYR A 61 -4.80 4.01 1.15
CA TYR A 61 -5.35 3.98 -0.20
C TYR A 61 -4.55 3.04 -1.13
N ILE A 62 -3.23 3.04 -1.04
CA ILE A 62 -2.37 2.08 -1.75
C ILE A 62 -2.73 0.65 -1.35
N GLU A 63 -2.83 0.36 -0.05
CA GLU A 63 -3.19 -0.96 0.45
C GLU A 63 -4.56 -1.43 -0.06
N ARG A 64 -5.55 -0.54 -0.03
CA ARG A 64 -6.89 -0.83 -0.55
C ARG A 64 -6.85 -1.19 -2.03
N THR A 65 -6.17 -0.38 -2.86
CA THR A 65 -6.06 -0.64 -4.30
C THR A 65 -5.32 -1.94 -4.59
N LEU A 66 -4.26 -2.26 -3.82
CA LEU A 66 -3.54 -3.53 -3.93
C LEU A 66 -4.45 -4.72 -3.63
N LYS A 67 -5.24 -4.68 -2.56
CA LYS A 67 -6.18 -5.75 -2.18
C LYS A 67 -7.25 -5.99 -3.25
N ASP A 68 -7.83 -4.91 -3.79
CA ASP A 68 -8.84 -5.02 -4.85
C ASP A 68 -8.21 -5.61 -6.13
N PHE A 69 -7.00 -5.20 -6.47
CA PHE A 69 -6.30 -5.70 -7.65
C PHE A 69 -5.82 -7.16 -7.50
N GLU A 70 -5.35 -7.54 -6.31
CA GLU A 70 -5.01 -8.93 -5.97
C GLU A 70 -6.24 -9.85 -6.08
N SER A 71 -7.40 -9.42 -5.60
CA SER A 71 -8.67 -10.15 -5.75
C SER A 71 -8.99 -10.48 -7.21
N TRP A 72 -8.68 -9.55 -8.13
CA TRP A 72 -8.84 -9.75 -9.57
C TRP A 72 -7.81 -10.74 -10.14
N LEU A 73 -6.54 -10.66 -9.74
CA LEU A 73 -5.51 -11.63 -10.13
C LEU A 73 -5.78 -13.04 -9.59
N ASN A 74 -6.44 -13.16 -8.44
CA ASN A 74 -6.81 -14.44 -7.86
C ASN A 74 -8.06 -15.07 -8.53
N ASN A 75 -8.70 -14.38 -9.48
CA ASN A 75 -9.86 -14.92 -10.17
C ASN A 75 -9.46 -15.78 -11.39
N PRO A 76 -9.62 -17.12 -11.35
CA PRO A 76 -9.20 -18.00 -12.44
C PRO A 76 -9.97 -17.76 -13.74
N MET A 77 -11.20 -17.24 -13.68
CA MET A 77 -11.98 -16.90 -14.88
C MET A 77 -11.37 -15.73 -15.65
N ILE A 78 -10.59 -14.90 -14.97
CA ILE A 78 -9.91 -13.75 -15.54
C ILE A 78 -8.52 -14.18 -16.00
N THR A 79 -7.74 -14.79 -15.12
CA THR A 79 -6.34 -15.14 -15.43
C THR A 79 -6.20 -16.25 -16.46
N SER A 80 -7.18 -17.17 -16.59
CA SER A 80 -7.13 -18.22 -17.62
C SER A 80 -7.27 -17.71 -19.07
N ILE A 81 -7.76 -16.49 -19.26
CA ILE A 81 -7.94 -15.87 -20.58
C ILE A 81 -6.98 -14.69 -20.82
N MET A 82 -6.18 -14.33 -19.83
CA MET A 82 -5.15 -13.29 -19.98
C MET A 82 -4.01 -13.81 -20.88
N PRO A 83 -3.65 -13.08 -21.95
CA PRO A 83 -2.48 -13.43 -22.76
C PRO A 83 -1.18 -13.32 -21.96
N GLU A 84 -0.19 -14.13 -22.31
CA GLU A 84 1.13 -14.12 -21.67
C GLU A 84 1.81 -12.74 -21.72
N ASP A 85 1.69 -12.05 -22.85
CA ASP A 85 2.29 -10.71 -23.05
C ASP A 85 1.70 -9.67 -22.08
N MET A 86 0.40 -9.78 -21.77
CA MET A 86 -0.27 -8.94 -20.78
C MET A 86 0.24 -9.22 -19.36
N LEU A 87 0.52 -10.49 -19.03
CA LEU A 87 1.09 -10.87 -17.75
C LEU A 87 2.54 -10.38 -17.59
N LYS A 88 3.35 -10.44 -18.65
CA LYS A 88 4.72 -9.92 -18.66
C LYS A 88 4.74 -8.41 -18.43
N GLU A 89 3.93 -7.65 -19.17
CA GLU A 89 3.83 -6.21 -18.97
C GLU A 89 3.37 -5.88 -17.54
N LEU A 90 2.38 -6.62 -17.03
CA LEU A 90 1.86 -6.39 -15.70
C LEU A 90 2.92 -6.64 -14.61
N GLU A 91 3.63 -7.76 -14.70
CA GLU A 91 4.66 -8.12 -13.73
C GLU A 91 5.82 -7.11 -13.75
N GLU A 92 6.29 -6.70 -14.94
CA GLU A 92 7.34 -5.69 -15.08
C GLU A 92 6.95 -4.37 -14.40
N ARG A 93 5.75 -3.85 -14.69
CA ARG A 93 5.27 -2.60 -14.09
C ARG A 93 5.08 -2.71 -12.58
N LEU A 94 4.55 -3.83 -12.09
CA LEU A 94 4.38 -4.04 -10.64
C LEU A 94 5.73 -4.12 -9.93
N ARG A 95 6.72 -4.77 -10.54
CA ARG A 95 8.09 -4.84 -10.01
C ARG A 95 8.70 -3.44 -9.88
N ASP A 96 8.55 -2.60 -10.89
CA ASP A 96 9.07 -1.23 -10.86
C ASP A 96 8.42 -0.41 -9.75
N ILE A 97 7.09 -0.49 -9.61
CA ILE A 97 6.36 0.17 -8.52
C ILE A 97 6.85 -0.32 -7.15
N ALA A 98 7.03 -1.64 -6.98
CA ALA A 98 7.51 -2.21 -5.73
C ALA A 98 8.92 -1.73 -5.38
N ILE A 99 9.82 -1.67 -6.36
CA ILE A 99 11.19 -1.16 -6.18
C ILE A 99 11.16 0.31 -5.75
N GLU A 100 10.38 1.16 -6.43
CA GLU A 100 10.27 2.58 -6.08
C GLU A 100 9.66 2.79 -4.68
N PHE A 101 8.67 1.97 -4.30
CA PHE A 101 8.08 2.03 -2.98
C PHE A 101 9.07 1.63 -1.87
N VAL A 102 9.89 0.59 -2.11
CA VAL A 102 10.96 0.20 -1.17
C VAL A 102 12.05 1.28 -1.09
N LYS A 103 12.42 1.90 -2.21
CA LYS A 103 13.38 3.02 -2.20
C LYS A 103 12.88 4.19 -1.36
N LEU A 104 11.59 4.52 -1.46
CA LEU A 104 10.95 5.56 -0.66
C LEU A 104 11.07 5.26 0.84
N ASP A 105 10.76 4.03 1.25
CA ASP A 105 10.89 3.58 2.65
C ASP A 105 12.33 3.69 3.16
N ILE A 106 13.30 3.20 2.36
CA ILE A 106 14.72 3.27 2.69
C ILE A 106 15.17 4.72 2.87
N ASP A 107 14.82 5.61 1.93
CA ASP A 107 15.24 7.01 1.96
C ASP A 107 14.67 7.75 3.18
N HIS A 108 13.36 7.66 3.42
CA HIS A 108 12.74 8.35 4.56
C HIS A 108 13.17 7.78 5.91
N THR A 109 13.31 6.46 6.03
CA THR A 109 13.80 5.82 7.25
C THR A 109 15.25 6.20 7.52
N SER A 110 16.10 6.22 6.50
CA SER A 110 17.51 6.62 6.65
C SER A 110 17.64 8.07 7.08
N LYS A 111 16.86 8.99 6.48
CA LYS A 111 16.80 10.40 6.92
C LYS A 111 16.39 10.53 8.39
N TYR A 112 15.43 9.73 8.84
CA TYR A 112 15.03 9.74 10.25
C TYR A 112 16.13 9.21 11.18
N VAL A 113 16.84 8.16 10.78
CA VAL A 113 18.03 7.67 11.50
C VAL A 113 19.08 8.78 11.64
N ASP A 114 19.33 9.55 10.59
CA ASP A 114 20.31 10.64 10.65
C ASP A 114 19.86 11.80 11.56
N ILE A 115 18.55 12.08 11.64
CA ILE A 115 17.99 13.01 12.64
C ILE A 115 18.29 12.50 14.06
N LEU A 116 18.07 11.22 14.34
CA LEU A 116 18.33 10.63 15.66
C LEU A 116 19.82 10.66 16.02
N LYS A 117 20.72 10.33 15.08
CA LYS A 117 22.17 10.43 15.29
C LYS A 117 22.60 11.85 15.63
N LYS A 118 22.01 12.85 14.95
CA LYS A 118 22.29 14.25 15.24
C LYS A 118 21.85 14.61 16.67
N MET A 119 20.63 14.27 17.05
CA MET A 119 20.11 14.47 18.40
C MET A 119 20.99 13.81 19.48
N GLU A 120 21.44 12.58 19.24
CA GLU A 120 22.38 11.88 20.12
C GLU A 120 23.70 12.66 20.26
N SER A 121 24.29 13.11 19.15
CA SER A 121 25.55 13.86 19.16
C SER A 121 25.46 15.22 19.85
N GLU A 122 24.29 15.86 19.80
CA GLU A 122 24.00 17.15 20.43
C GLU A 122 23.50 16.99 21.88
N ASN A 123 23.35 15.74 22.35
CA ASN A 123 22.80 15.39 23.65
C ASN A 123 21.40 15.98 23.88
N GLU A 124 20.62 16.11 22.81
CA GLU A 124 19.24 16.59 22.79
C GLU A 124 18.27 15.41 22.85
N ILE A 125 17.48 15.33 23.93
CA ILE A 125 16.44 14.30 24.06
C ILE A 125 15.06 14.98 23.97
N PRO A 126 14.25 14.67 22.95
CA PRO A 126 12.88 15.17 22.85
C PRO A 126 12.05 14.84 24.09
N ASP A 127 11.32 15.82 24.62
CA ASP A 127 10.55 15.66 25.86
C ASP A 127 9.49 14.55 25.75
N ILE A 128 8.92 14.34 24.56
CA ILE A 128 7.97 13.24 24.34
C ILE A 128 8.60 11.86 24.55
N LEU A 129 9.89 11.69 24.20
CA LEU A 129 10.60 10.43 24.42
C LEU A 129 10.91 10.24 25.91
N LYS A 130 11.25 11.32 26.63
CA LYS A 130 11.42 11.27 28.09
C LYS A 130 10.14 10.82 28.77
N LEU A 131 9.02 11.48 28.45
CA LEU A 131 7.69 11.16 29.00
C LEU A 131 7.26 9.73 28.67
N TYR A 132 7.53 9.25 27.45
CA TYR A 132 7.24 7.87 27.05
C TYR A 132 8.01 6.85 27.90
N ILE A 133 9.31 7.07 28.13
CA ILE A 133 10.15 6.19 28.95
C ILE A 133 9.74 6.25 30.42
N GLU A 134 9.45 7.45 30.93
CA GLU A 134 8.98 7.66 32.31
C GLU A 134 7.64 6.95 32.56
N GLN A 135 6.68 7.02 31.63
CA GLN A 135 5.40 6.31 31.74
C GLN A 135 5.53 4.79 31.69
N ARG A 136 6.49 4.26 30.93
CA ARG A 136 6.74 2.81 30.86
C ARG A 136 7.60 2.27 32.01
N GLY A 137 8.15 3.15 32.84
CA GLY A 137 9.19 2.82 33.82
C GLY A 137 10.49 2.47 33.09
N VAL A 138 11.63 2.81 33.69
CA VAL A 138 12.95 2.39 33.18
C VAL A 138 12.92 0.88 32.96
N VAL A 139 12.79 0.45 31.70
CA VAL A 139 12.81 -0.97 31.36
C VAL A 139 14.17 -1.48 31.82
N GLN A 140 14.12 -2.34 32.84
CA GLN A 140 15.23 -3.07 33.40
C GLN A 140 16.20 -3.49 32.29
N GLN A 141 17.50 -3.36 32.56
CA GLN A 141 18.56 -4.02 31.81
C GLN A 141 18.16 -5.48 31.53
N ARG A 142 17.56 -5.75 30.36
CA ARG A 142 17.41 -7.10 29.84
C ARG A 142 18.72 -7.42 29.14
N GLY A 143 19.65 -7.92 29.93
CA GLY A 143 20.81 -8.64 29.40
C GLY A 143 20.35 -9.84 28.57
N GLN A 144 21.12 -10.09 27.51
CA GLN A 144 21.44 -11.39 26.93
C GLN A 144 20.31 -12.44 26.87
N GLN A 145 19.69 -12.54 25.69
CA GLN A 145 19.24 -13.74 24.98
C GLN A 145 18.58 -13.19 23.69
N GLY A 146 19.10 -13.38 22.47
CA GLY A 146 19.44 -14.68 21.92
C GLY A 146 18.18 -15.35 21.39
N GLU A 147 17.44 -14.72 20.47
CA GLU A 147 16.42 -15.39 19.66
C GLU A 147 16.21 -14.61 18.36
N GLN A 148 16.42 -15.29 17.23
CA GLN A 148 16.11 -14.83 15.87
C GLN A 148 14.59 -14.77 15.67
N GLY A 149 13.92 -13.88 16.39
CA GLY A 149 12.60 -13.38 16.02
C GLY A 149 12.79 -11.97 15.50
N GLU A 150 12.22 -11.65 14.33
CA GLU A 150 12.16 -10.26 13.88
C GLU A 150 11.44 -9.45 14.98
N VAL A 151 12.21 -8.70 15.76
CA VAL A 151 11.68 -7.66 16.62
C VAL A 151 10.91 -6.74 15.67
N PRO A 152 9.61 -6.48 15.88
CA PRO A 152 8.89 -5.59 14.98
C PRO A 152 9.67 -4.28 14.91
N ARG A 153 9.99 -3.79 13.72
CA ARG A 153 10.87 -2.62 13.51
C ARG A 153 10.46 -1.39 14.34
N PHE A 154 9.22 -1.35 14.81
CA PHE A 154 8.62 -0.25 15.55
C PHE A 154 7.83 -0.68 16.82
N MET A 155 8.10 -1.86 17.42
CA MET A 155 7.51 -2.24 18.73
C MET A 155 8.55 -2.46 19.83
#